data_AF-T1HQM5-F1
#
_entry.id   AF-T1HQM5-F1
#
_cell.length_a   1.000
_cell.length_b   1.000
_cell.length_c   1.000
_cell.angle_alpha   90.00
_cell.angle_beta   90.00
_cell.angle_gamma   90.00
#
_symmetry.space_group_name_H-M   'P 1'
#
loop_
_entity.id
_entity.type
_entity.pdbx_description
1 polymer ?
#
loop_
_entity_poly.entity_id
_entity_poly.type
_entity_poly.pdbx_seq_one_letter_code
_entity_poly.pdbx_strand_id
1 'polypeptide(L)'
;AVTEKALYQPDGDTLILKTKCVLGSNRKVLYQPDCDTLIFQTKCELASNRKVLYQPDGDTLILQNKCVIASNRKVLYQLDGDTLISKSKCVLGSNRKVLYQPDCDPLILITKCVIASNRKVLYQPDGDTLILKTKCVLGSNRKVLYQPDGDTLILKTKCVLGSNRKVLYQPDGDTLILKTKCVLGSNRKV
;
A
#
# COMPACT_ATOMS: atom_id res chain seq x y z
N ALA A 1 -11.67 -10.69 27.36
CA ALA A 1 -11.75 -10.24 25.95
C ALA A 1 -10.58 -10.86 25.19
N VAL A 2 -10.83 -11.94 24.45
CA VAL A 2 -9.81 -12.68 23.70
C VAL A 2 -9.14 -11.72 22.71
N THR A 3 -7.84 -11.48 22.93
CA THR A 3 -7.02 -10.65 22.06
C THR A 3 -6.54 -11.50 20.89
N GLU A 4 -7.38 -11.64 19.87
CA GLU A 4 -6.92 -12.24 18.61
C GLU A 4 -5.96 -11.26 17.91
N LYS A 5 -4.71 -11.71 17.79
CA LYS A 5 -3.65 -11.16 16.95
C LYS A 5 -3.27 -12.27 15.99
N ALA A 6 -3.31 -12.01 14.69
CA ALA A 6 -2.69 -12.90 13.70
C ALA A 6 -1.27 -12.39 13.41
N LEU A 7 -0.27 -13.23 13.67
CA LEU A 7 1.15 -12.91 13.51
C LEU A 7 1.80 -13.95 12.60
N TYR A 8 2.54 -13.48 11.60
CA TYR A 8 3.34 -14.33 10.70
C TYR A 8 4.77 -13.77 10.66
N GLN A 9 5.71 -14.48 11.28
CA GLN A 9 7.13 -14.12 11.39
C GLN A 9 8.04 -15.33 11.06
N PRO A 10 8.06 -15.77 9.80
CA PRO A 10 9.03 -16.77 9.35
C PRO A 10 10.42 -16.15 9.17
N ASP A 11 11.46 -16.96 9.38
CA ASP A 11 12.89 -16.64 9.26
C ASP A 11 13.65 -17.62 8.34
N GLY A 12 14.74 -17.15 7.72
CA GLY A 12 15.72 -17.97 6.98
C GLY A 12 16.10 -17.43 5.60
N ASP A 13 17.22 -17.87 5.02
CA ASP A 13 17.88 -17.25 3.85
C ASP A 13 16.98 -17.00 2.63
N THR A 14 16.01 -17.90 2.37
CA THR A 14 15.04 -17.72 1.28
C THR A 14 13.66 -18.20 1.71
N LEU A 15 12.70 -17.27 1.76
CA LEU A 15 11.33 -17.54 2.13
C LEU A 15 10.39 -17.37 0.95
N ILE A 16 9.67 -18.44 0.62
CA ILE A 16 8.55 -18.40 -0.32
C ILE A 16 7.26 -18.59 0.47
N LEU A 17 6.59 -17.49 0.81
CA LEU A 17 5.33 -17.55 1.55
C LEU A 17 4.14 -17.37 0.62
N LYS A 18 3.19 -18.30 0.69
CA LYS A 18 1.87 -18.19 0.06
C LYS A 18 0.80 -18.26 1.13
N THR A 19 0.13 -17.14 1.40
CA THR A 19 -0.91 -17.08 2.43
C THR A 19 -2.28 -16.79 1.83
N LYS A 20 -3.29 -17.50 2.34
CA LYS A 20 -4.69 -17.14 2.16
C LYS A 20 -5.32 -16.97 3.54
N CYS A 21 -5.84 -15.78 3.82
CA CYS A 21 -6.42 -15.46 5.12
C CYS A 21 -7.83 -14.91 4.95
N VAL A 22 -8.76 -15.39 5.77
CA VAL A 22 -10.10 -14.81 5.91
C VAL A 22 -10.28 -14.50 7.39
N LEU A 23 -10.36 -13.22 7.75
CA LEU A 23 -10.48 -12.78 9.13
C LEU A 23 -11.73 -11.91 9.29
N GLY A 24 -12.65 -12.37 10.12
CA GLY A 24 -13.91 -11.68 10.40
C GLY A 24 -13.72 -10.42 11.24
N SER A 25 -13.33 -10.58 12.50
CA SER A 25 -13.10 -9.46 13.42
C SER A 25 -11.78 -9.66 14.13
N ASN A 26 -10.83 -8.75 13.92
CA ASN A 26 -9.51 -8.88 14.52
C ASN A 26 -8.96 -7.54 14.99
N ARG A 27 -8.26 -7.51 16.12
CA ARG A 27 -7.69 -6.25 16.61
C ARG A 27 -6.48 -5.84 15.79
N LYS A 28 -5.60 -6.81 15.48
CA LYS A 28 -4.36 -6.57 14.73
C LYS A 28 -4.02 -7.79 13.88
N VAL A 29 -3.58 -7.52 12.65
CA VAL A 29 -2.95 -8.50 11.76
C VAL A 29 -1.57 -7.96 11.41
N LEU A 30 -0.52 -8.76 11.60
CA LEU A 30 0.86 -8.41 11.34
C LEU A 30 1.54 -9.51 10.53
N TYR A 31 2.17 -9.11 9.43
CA TYR A 31 3.07 -9.94 8.63
C TYR A 31 4.46 -9.32 8.71
N GLN A 32 5.42 -10.02 9.28
CA GLN A 32 6.79 -9.54 9.48
C GLN A 32 7.79 -10.70 9.25
N PRO A 33 7.88 -11.21 8.01
CA PRO A 33 8.96 -12.13 7.64
C PRO A 33 10.32 -11.40 7.61
N ASP A 34 11.38 -12.12 7.92
CA ASP A 34 12.76 -11.63 7.95
C ASP A 34 13.66 -12.64 7.23
N CYS A 35 14.24 -12.26 6.08
CA CYS A 35 15.05 -13.14 5.24
C CYS A 35 15.79 -12.40 4.13
N ASP A 36 16.95 -12.89 3.70
CA ASP A 36 17.69 -12.31 2.56
C ASP A 36 16.84 -12.24 1.27
N THR A 37 16.08 -13.30 0.95
CA THR A 37 15.16 -13.29 -0.20
C THR A 37 13.75 -13.67 0.18
N LEU A 38 12.83 -12.71 0.10
CA LEU A 38 11.39 -12.92 0.32
C LEU A 38 10.59 -12.93 -0.98
N ILE A 39 9.90 -14.03 -1.24
CA ILE A 39 8.81 -14.10 -2.21
C ILE A 39 7.49 -14.30 -1.46
N PHE A 40 6.75 -13.21 -1.28
CA PHE A 40 5.51 -13.23 -0.50
C PHE A 40 4.30 -13.00 -1.41
N GLN A 41 3.40 -13.98 -1.44
CA GLN A 41 2.13 -13.88 -2.14
C GLN A 41 0.99 -14.02 -1.13
N THR A 42 0.19 -12.97 -0.99
CA THR A 42 -0.95 -13.00 -0.05
C THR A 42 -2.28 -12.73 -0.73
N LYS A 43 -3.29 -13.48 -0.28
CA LYS A 43 -4.70 -13.21 -0.54
C LYS A 43 -5.44 -13.09 0.79
N CYS A 44 -5.87 -11.89 1.14
CA CYS A 44 -6.58 -11.65 2.39
C CYS A 44 -7.98 -11.09 2.17
N GLU A 45 -8.94 -11.60 2.92
CA GLU A 45 -10.27 -11.00 3.08
C GLU A 45 -10.48 -10.64 4.55
N LEU A 46 -10.63 -9.35 4.82
CA LEU A 46 -10.60 -8.76 6.14
C LEU A 46 -11.89 -7.95 6.33
N ALA A 47 -12.82 -8.44 7.16
CA ALA A 47 -14.11 -7.77 7.32
C ALA A 47 -14.00 -6.53 8.24
N SER A 48 -13.56 -6.70 9.49
CA SER A 48 -13.41 -5.59 10.44
C SER A 48 -12.11 -5.71 11.24
N ASN A 49 -11.13 -4.83 10.97
CA ASN A 49 -9.91 -4.79 11.77
C ASN A 49 -9.56 -3.39 12.26
N ARG A 50 -8.87 -3.30 13.41
CA ARG A 50 -8.34 -2.00 13.83
C ARG A 50 -7.06 -1.66 13.07
N LYS A 51 -6.14 -2.63 12.92
CA LYS A 51 -4.85 -2.41 12.27
C LYS A 51 -4.42 -3.62 11.44
N VAL A 52 -3.92 -3.36 10.25
CA VAL A 52 -3.22 -4.35 9.41
C VAL A 52 -1.87 -3.77 9.08
N LEU A 53 -0.81 -4.52 9.34
CA LEU A 53 0.57 -4.14 9.12
C LEU A 53 1.27 -5.21 8.29
N TYR A 54 1.98 -4.77 7.27
CA TYR A 54 2.93 -5.57 6.50
C TYR A 54 4.30 -4.91 6.70
N GLN A 55 5.22 -5.66 7.31
CA GLN A 55 6.58 -5.31 7.71
C GLN A 55 7.60 -6.39 7.35
N PRO A 56 7.66 -6.86 6.09
CA PRO A 56 8.78 -7.69 5.65
C PRO A 56 10.09 -6.89 5.66
N ASP A 57 11.16 -7.59 6.03
CA ASP A 57 12.54 -7.14 6.02
C ASP A 57 13.40 -8.16 5.26
N GLY A 58 14.44 -7.69 4.55
CA GLY A 58 15.29 -8.54 3.74
C GLY A 58 15.91 -7.90 2.50
N ASP A 59 17.07 -8.39 2.06
CA ASP A 59 17.82 -7.84 0.92
C ASP A 59 17.00 -7.79 -0.38
N THR A 60 16.20 -8.82 -0.68
CA THR A 60 15.37 -8.88 -1.89
C THR A 60 13.93 -9.22 -1.57
N LEU A 61 13.04 -8.23 -1.72
CA LEU A 61 11.62 -8.35 -1.46
C LEU A 61 10.80 -8.38 -2.76
N ILE A 62 10.11 -9.51 -3.01
CA ILE A 62 9.14 -9.65 -4.10
C ILE A 62 7.75 -9.92 -3.52
N LEU A 63 6.91 -8.88 -3.50
CA LEU A 63 5.60 -8.92 -2.87
C LEU A 63 4.46 -8.89 -3.89
N GLN A 64 3.53 -9.83 -3.78
CA GLN A 64 2.29 -9.83 -4.55
C GLN A 64 1.08 -9.94 -3.64
N ASN A 65 0.43 -8.82 -3.39
CA ASN A 65 -0.66 -8.73 -2.44
C ASN A 65 -2.01 -8.51 -3.12
N LYS A 66 -2.99 -9.33 -2.76
CA LYS A 66 -4.41 -9.16 -3.11
C LYS A 66 -5.22 -9.10 -1.82
N CYS A 67 -5.82 -7.96 -1.53
CA CYS A 67 -6.56 -7.79 -0.27
C CYS A 67 -7.94 -7.18 -0.51
N VAL A 68 -8.96 -7.72 0.16
CA VAL A 68 -10.26 -7.09 0.32
C VAL A 68 -10.42 -6.73 1.78
N ILE A 69 -10.65 -5.45 2.06
CA ILE A 69 -10.75 -4.92 3.41
C ILE A 69 -12.05 -4.12 3.50
N ALA A 70 -13.05 -4.64 4.21
CA ALA A 70 -14.34 -3.98 4.28
C ALA A 70 -14.30 -2.75 5.21
N SER A 71 -13.71 -2.87 6.40
CA SER A 71 -13.59 -1.75 7.35
C SER A 71 -12.32 -1.83 8.19
N ASN A 72 -11.42 -0.86 8.04
CA ASN A 72 -10.22 -0.73 8.88
C ASN A 72 -9.95 0.68 9.40
N ARG A 73 -9.33 0.79 10.59
CA ARG A 73 -8.81 2.10 11.02
C ARG A 73 -7.48 2.45 10.37
N LYS A 74 -6.54 1.51 10.28
CA LYS A 74 -5.21 1.74 9.71
C LYS A 74 -4.75 0.52 8.91
N VAL A 75 -4.28 0.75 7.69
CA VAL A 75 -3.50 -0.21 6.91
C VAL A 75 -2.13 0.42 6.67
N LEU A 76 -1.08 -0.32 6.98
CA LEU A 76 0.31 0.12 6.83
C LEU A 76 1.09 -0.94 6.04
N TYR A 77 1.80 -0.49 5.03
CA TYR A 77 2.84 -1.24 4.35
C TYR A 77 4.14 -0.48 4.61
N GLN A 78 5.02 -1.08 5.40
CA GLN A 78 6.36 -0.58 5.67
C GLN A 78 7.29 -1.71 5.27
N LEU A 79 8.08 -1.53 4.25
CA LEU A 79 8.86 -2.61 3.63
C LEU A 79 10.30 -2.10 3.64
N ASP A 80 11.22 -2.89 4.16
CA ASP A 80 12.62 -2.50 4.31
C ASP A 80 13.50 -3.55 3.64
N GLY A 81 14.62 -3.13 3.05
CA GLY A 81 15.49 -4.03 2.29
C GLY A 81 16.22 -3.36 1.14
N ASP A 82 17.21 -4.05 0.56
CA ASP A 82 17.97 -3.48 -0.55
C ASP A 82 17.10 -3.35 -1.80
N THR A 83 16.44 -4.40 -2.27
CA THR A 83 15.65 -4.35 -3.51
C THR A 83 14.19 -4.69 -3.28
N LEU A 84 13.27 -3.81 -3.74
CA LEU A 84 11.83 -4.05 -3.62
C LEU A 84 11.08 -4.04 -4.93
N ILE A 85 10.36 -5.14 -5.18
CA ILE A 85 9.32 -5.22 -6.22
C ILE A 85 7.99 -5.56 -5.57
N SER A 86 7.12 -4.55 -5.44
CA SER A 86 5.81 -4.71 -4.82
C SER A 86 4.67 -4.51 -5.82
N LYS A 87 3.79 -5.50 -5.92
CA LYS A 87 2.56 -5.45 -6.71
C LYS A 87 1.36 -5.65 -5.80
N SER A 88 0.60 -4.59 -5.57
CA SER A 88 -0.58 -4.61 -4.71
C SER A 88 -1.87 -4.41 -5.51
N LYS A 89 -2.89 -5.21 -5.16
CA LYS A 89 -4.27 -5.10 -5.63
C LYS A 89 -5.20 -5.10 -4.42
N CYS A 90 -5.83 -3.97 -4.13
CA CYS A 90 -6.66 -3.85 -2.93
C CYS A 90 -8.06 -3.32 -3.25
N VAL A 91 -9.06 -3.87 -2.57
CA VAL A 91 -10.41 -3.31 -2.50
C VAL A 91 -10.65 -2.91 -1.06
N LEU A 92 -10.87 -1.62 -0.83
CA LEU A 92 -10.96 -1.00 0.48
C LEU A 92 -12.33 -0.35 0.62
N GLY A 93 -13.14 -0.81 1.57
CA GLY A 93 -14.46 -0.26 1.85
C GLY A 93 -14.36 1.06 2.61
N SER A 94 -14.43 1.01 3.94
CA SER A 94 -14.35 2.17 4.82
C SER A 94 -13.06 2.17 5.63
N ASN A 95 -12.10 3.00 5.21
CA ASN A 95 -10.83 3.14 5.91
C ASN A 95 -10.62 4.54 6.49
N ARG A 96 -9.84 4.67 7.57
CA ARG A 96 -9.42 6.01 8.04
C ARG A 96 -8.07 6.42 7.48
N LYS A 97 -7.10 5.49 7.41
CA LYS A 97 -5.75 5.76 6.93
C LYS A 97 -5.19 4.54 6.21
N VAL A 98 -4.62 4.76 5.04
CA VAL A 98 -3.78 3.79 4.31
C VAL A 98 -2.45 4.46 4.04
N LEU A 99 -1.37 3.77 4.37
CA LEU A 99 -0.01 4.29 4.29
C LEU A 99 0.89 3.24 3.62
N TYR A 100 1.64 3.69 2.62
CA TYR A 100 2.70 2.93 1.95
C TYR A 100 4.00 3.67 2.19
N GLN A 101 4.92 3.06 2.93
CA GLN A 101 6.23 3.59 3.32
C GLN A 101 7.32 2.51 3.11
N PRO A 102 7.56 2.07 1.87
CA PRO A 102 8.72 1.25 1.60
C PRO A 102 10.00 2.11 1.55
N ASP A 103 11.11 1.56 2.01
CA ASP A 103 12.43 2.18 2.07
C ASP A 103 13.43 1.16 1.51
N CYS A 104 13.73 1.26 0.22
CA CYS A 104 14.54 0.26 -0.51
C CYS A 104 15.18 0.85 -1.76
N ASP A 105 16.32 0.32 -2.19
CA ASP A 105 17.02 0.70 -3.42
C ASP A 105 17.58 -0.42 -4.32
N PRO A 106 16.99 -0.68 -5.51
CA PRO A 106 15.93 0.08 -6.19
C PRO A 106 14.50 -0.30 -5.76
N LEU A 107 13.58 0.66 -5.89
CA LEU A 107 12.18 0.52 -5.50
C LEU A 107 11.20 0.53 -6.68
N ILE A 108 10.42 -0.54 -6.83
CA ILE A 108 9.33 -0.63 -7.80
C ILE A 108 8.01 -0.92 -7.08
N LEU A 109 7.17 0.11 -6.96
CA LEU A 109 5.84 -0.01 -6.35
C LEU A 109 4.74 0.12 -7.41
N ILE A 110 3.99 -0.96 -7.63
CA ILE A 110 2.84 -0.99 -8.52
C ILE A 110 1.58 -1.23 -7.70
N THR A 111 0.75 -0.19 -7.58
CA THR A 111 -0.47 -0.23 -6.78
C THR A 111 -1.71 -0.13 -7.64
N LYS A 112 -2.65 -1.06 -7.44
CA LYS A 112 -4.01 -0.99 -7.98
C LYS A 112 -5.02 -1.02 -6.85
N CYS A 113 -5.79 0.05 -6.65
CA CYS A 113 -6.77 0.09 -5.56
C CYS A 113 -8.16 0.54 -6.00
N VAL A 114 -9.19 -0.05 -5.41
CA VAL A 114 -10.53 0.51 -5.36
C VAL A 114 -10.79 0.91 -3.92
N ILE A 115 -11.12 2.16 -3.67
CA ILE A 115 -11.34 2.70 -2.32
C ILE A 115 -12.69 3.40 -2.32
N ALA A 116 -13.67 2.80 -1.63
CA ALA A 116 -15.02 3.35 -1.57
C ALA A 116 -15.07 4.60 -0.69
N SER A 117 -14.50 4.55 0.52
CA SER A 117 -14.46 5.66 1.46
C SER A 117 -13.16 5.65 2.28
N ASN A 118 -12.38 6.73 2.18
CA ASN A 118 -11.19 6.88 3.03
C ASN A 118 -10.90 8.33 3.41
N ARG A 119 -10.40 8.55 4.63
CA ARG A 119 -9.99 9.91 5.02
C ARG A 119 -8.64 10.29 4.45
N LYS A 120 -7.67 9.38 4.46
CA LYS A 120 -6.31 9.67 3.98
C LYS A 120 -5.67 8.44 3.33
N VAL A 121 -5.10 8.65 2.15
CA VAL A 121 -4.18 7.71 1.50
C VAL A 121 -2.85 8.44 1.30
N LEU A 122 -1.77 7.81 1.72
CA LEU A 122 -0.43 8.38 1.66
C LEU A 122 0.54 7.36 1.07
N TYR A 123 1.31 7.81 0.08
CA TYR A 123 2.43 7.08 -0.50
C TYR A 123 3.68 7.90 -0.20
N GLN A 124 4.58 7.33 0.59
CA GLN A 124 5.85 7.90 1.02
C GLN A 124 6.96 6.87 0.85
N PRO A 125 7.23 6.41 -0.37
CA PRO A 125 8.39 5.56 -0.59
C PRO A 125 9.68 6.40 -0.55
N ASP A 126 10.75 5.78 -0.09
CA ASP A 126 12.10 6.36 -0.06
C ASP A 126 13.08 5.45 -0.81
N GLY A 127 14.10 6.04 -1.44
CA GLY A 127 15.18 5.37 -2.15
C GLY A 127 15.69 6.07 -3.42
N ASP A 128 17.00 6.03 -3.66
CA ASP A 128 17.75 6.46 -4.86
C ASP A 128 17.00 6.28 -6.19
N THR A 129 16.43 5.09 -6.47
CA THR A 129 15.72 4.84 -7.75
C THR A 129 14.31 4.32 -7.53
N LEU A 130 13.34 5.18 -7.82
CA LEU A 130 11.95 4.98 -7.42
C LEU A 130 10.97 4.99 -8.59
N ILE A 131 10.30 3.85 -8.82
CA ILE A 131 9.25 3.71 -9.84
C ILE A 131 7.90 3.45 -9.17
N LEU A 132 7.08 4.49 -9.06
CA LEU A 132 5.74 4.39 -8.51
C LEU A 132 4.68 4.42 -9.62
N LYS A 133 3.95 3.31 -9.78
CA LYS A 133 2.84 3.18 -10.73
C LYS A 133 1.53 2.94 -9.99
N THR A 134 0.65 3.94 -9.98
CA THR A 134 -0.59 3.89 -9.22
C THR A 134 -1.81 3.93 -10.13
N LYS A 135 -2.73 2.97 -9.97
CA LYS A 135 -4.05 2.99 -10.60
C LYS A 135 -5.14 2.91 -9.53
N CYS A 136 -5.93 3.96 -9.35
CA CYS A 136 -6.94 3.98 -8.29
C CYS A 136 -8.33 4.37 -8.79
N VAL A 137 -9.36 3.72 -8.24
CA VAL A 137 -10.74 4.19 -8.29
C VAL A 137 -11.14 4.59 -6.87
N LEU A 138 -11.50 5.86 -6.71
CA LEU A 138 -11.61 6.52 -5.42
C LEU A 138 -13.00 7.14 -5.30
N GLY A 139 -13.90 6.50 -4.55
CA GLY A 139 -15.28 6.94 -4.33
C GLY A 139 -15.36 8.27 -3.58
N SER A 140 -15.28 8.23 -2.26
CA SER A 140 -15.27 9.42 -1.39
C SER A 140 -13.99 9.49 -0.58
N ASN A 141 -13.04 10.37 -0.95
CA ASN A 141 -11.85 10.59 -0.13
C ASN A 141 -11.60 12.06 0.20
N ARG A 142 -11.08 12.28 1.42
CA ARG A 142 -10.71 13.64 1.83
C ARG A 142 -9.35 14.05 1.28
N LYS A 143 -8.34 13.18 1.32
CA LYS A 143 -6.98 13.49 0.86
C LYS A 143 -6.26 12.25 0.31
N VAL A 144 -5.59 12.42 -0.83
CA VAL A 144 -4.57 11.51 -1.36
C VAL A 144 -3.28 12.31 -1.51
N LEU A 145 -2.17 11.76 -1.03
CA LEU A 145 -0.87 12.42 -1.04
C LEU A 145 0.19 11.43 -1.52
N TYR A 146 1.02 11.89 -2.44
CA TYR A 146 2.21 11.20 -2.93
C TYR A 146 3.43 12.06 -2.57
N GLN A 147 4.32 11.50 -1.76
CA GLN A 147 5.54 12.11 -1.24
C GLN A 147 6.71 11.13 -1.37
N PRO A 148 7.05 10.69 -2.60
CA PRO A 148 8.28 9.92 -2.79
C PRO A 148 9.51 10.81 -2.59
N ASP A 149 10.57 10.24 -2.05
CA ASP A 149 11.89 10.87 -1.88
C ASP A 149 12.96 10.01 -2.56
N GLY A 150 13.98 10.62 -3.15
CA GLY A 150 15.10 9.91 -3.81
C GLY A 150 15.57 10.51 -5.13
N ASP A 151 16.77 10.14 -5.58
CA ASP A 151 17.47 10.77 -6.71
C ASP A 151 16.70 10.69 -8.05
N THR A 152 16.16 9.52 -8.39
CA THR A 152 15.44 9.29 -9.65
C THR A 152 14.01 8.80 -9.40
N LEU A 153 13.04 9.69 -9.63
CA LEU A 153 11.62 9.44 -9.41
C LEU A 153 10.82 9.33 -10.71
N ILE A 154 10.18 8.18 -10.92
CA ILE A 154 9.22 7.95 -12.00
C ILE A 154 7.84 7.68 -11.41
N LEU A 155 6.99 8.72 -11.40
CA LEU A 155 5.63 8.65 -10.88
C LEU A 155 4.60 8.61 -12.02
N LYS A 156 3.89 7.49 -12.14
CA LYS A 156 2.80 7.32 -13.11
C LYS A 156 1.48 7.02 -12.40
N THR A 157 0.58 7.99 -12.42
CA THR A 157 -0.70 7.88 -11.72
C THR A 157 -1.89 7.93 -12.68
N LYS A 158 -2.80 6.96 -12.56
CA LYS A 158 -4.11 6.97 -13.21
C LYS A 158 -5.20 6.87 -12.15
N CYS A 159 -6.09 7.85 -12.08
CA CYS A 159 -7.17 7.81 -11.10
C CYS A 159 -8.55 8.10 -11.70
N VAL A 160 -9.57 7.42 -11.17
CA VAL A 160 -10.97 7.83 -11.31
C VAL A 160 -11.43 8.27 -9.93
N LEU A 161 -11.87 9.51 -9.84
CA LEU A 161 -12.14 10.21 -8.59
C LEU A 161 -13.63 10.56 -8.57
N GLY A 162 -14.41 10.02 -7.63
CA GLY A 162 -15.79 10.46 -7.40
C GLY A 162 -15.79 11.80 -6.65
N SER A 163 -16.04 11.76 -5.35
CA SER A 163 -16.09 12.92 -4.46
C SER A 163 -14.76 13.05 -3.70
N ASN A 164 -13.72 13.54 -4.38
CA ASN A 164 -12.41 13.74 -3.76
C ASN A 164 -12.10 15.21 -3.52
N ARG A 165 -11.75 15.56 -2.26
CA ARG A 165 -11.49 16.95 -1.91
C ARG A 165 -10.10 17.44 -2.33
N LYS A 166 -9.06 16.60 -2.24
CA LYS A 166 -7.67 16.97 -2.55
C LYS A 166 -6.82 15.77 -3.01
N VAL A 167 -6.03 15.95 -4.06
CA VAL A 167 -4.92 15.07 -4.47
C VAL A 167 -3.67 15.95 -4.55
N LEU A 168 -2.60 15.55 -3.87
CA LEU A 168 -1.34 16.30 -3.83
C LEU A 168 -0.17 15.39 -4.23
N TYR A 169 0.78 15.99 -4.94
CA TYR A 169 2.07 15.42 -5.29
C TYR A 169 3.15 16.34 -4.72
N GLN A 170 4.03 15.79 -3.90
CA GLN A 170 5.17 16.46 -3.28
C GLN A 170 6.38 15.53 -3.35
N PRO A 171 6.83 15.15 -4.56
CA PRO A 171 8.08 14.42 -4.73
C PRO A 171 9.28 15.29 -4.38
N ASP A 172 10.34 14.69 -3.83
CA ASP A 172 11.65 15.30 -3.64
C ASP A 172 12.72 14.43 -4.32
N GLY A 173 13.66 15.03 -5.06
CA GLY A 173 14.60 14.28 -5.88
C GLY A 173 15.17 15.05 -7.07
N ASP A 174 16.35 14.62 -7.53
CA ASP A 174 17.12 15.27 -8.59
C ASP A 174 16.47 15.13 -9.98
N THR A 175 15.94 13.94 -10.28
CA THR A 175 15.31 13.62 -11.56
C THR A 175 13.86 13.18 -11.38
N LEU A 176 12.91 14.03 -11.76
CA LEU A 176 11.48 13.76 -11.61
C LEU A 176 10.73 13.60 -12.94
N ILE A 177 10.13 12.43 -13.16
CA ILE A 177 9.19 12.16 -14.25
C ILE A 177 7.79 11.92 -13.68
N LEU A 178 6.94 12.94 -13.74
CA LEU A 178 5.54 12.87 -13.32
C LEU A 178 4.58 12.72 -14.52
N LYS A 179 3.78 11.65 -14.53
CA LYS A 179 2.69 11.46 -15.50
C LYS A 179 1.38 11.13 -14.78
N THR A 180 0.43 12.05 -14.83
CA THR A 180 -0.86 11.93 -14.12
C THR A 180 -2.03 11.99 -15.11
N LYS A 181 -2.96 11.04 -15.00
CA LYS A 181 -4.25 11.07 -15.70
C LYS A 181 -5.38 10.82 -14.70
N CYS A 182 -6.17 11.85 -14.42
CA CYS A 182 -7.30 11.76 -13.50
C CYS A 182 -8.62 12.05 -14.22
N VAL A 183 -9.64 11.24 -13.96
CA VAL A 183 -11.03 11.49 -14.37
C VAL A 183 -11.83 11.83 -13.13
N LEU A 184 -12.51 12.97 -13.14
CA LEU A 184 -13.35 13.44 -12.03
C LEU A 184 -14.82 13.12 -12.35
N GLY A 185 -15.49 12.41 -11.44
CA GLY A 185 -16.94 12.25 -11.41
C GLY A 185 -17.57 13.53 -10.88
N SER A 186 -18.64 13.98 -11.54
CA SER A 186 -19.26 15.29 -11.35
C SER A 186 -19.57 15.64 -9.88
N ASN A 187 -19.20 16.86 -9.47
CA ASN A 187 -19.66 17.46 -8.22
C ASN A 187 -21.16 17.76 -8.33
N ARG A 188 -22.05 16.87 -7.87
CA ARG A 188 -23.40 17.31 -7.53
C ARG A 188 -23.32 18.14 -6.25
N LYS A 189 -23.33 19.47 -6.40
CA LYS A 189 -23.90 20.36 -5.38
C LYS A 189 -25.35 19.92 -5.19
N VAL A 190 -25.70 19.44 -3.99
CA VAL A 190 -27.05 19.48 -3.44
C VAL A 190 -26.88 19.88 -1.98
#